data_AF-A0A7X6ZU58-F1
#
_entry.id   AF-A0A7X6ZU58-F1
#
_cell.length_a   1.000
_cell.length_b   1.000
_cell.length_c   1.000
_cell.angle_alpha   90.00
_cell.angle_beta   90.00
_cell.angle_gamma   90.00
#
_symmetry.space_group_name_H-M   'P 1'
#
loop_
_entity.id
_entity.type
_entity.pdbx_description
1 polymer ?
#
loop_
_entity_poly.entity_id
_entity_poly.type
_entity_poly.pdbx_seq_one_letter_code
_entity_poly.pdbx_strand_id
1 'polypeptide(L)'
;MKKAFTLIEILAVTALCGILIVSSAISLNKVWQNNQIDVCESELREIVNGFKSYFVDYGNIIISDDTNYETGLNKTLDTLNRLYLPYEFTVESIADNKRSASLISKLKTDPWKEKFKIHVYTYGGEDRESTSGLVVVSSSGVDTKSSLSTYKDSNYGDDIVAIIEPN
;
A
#
# COMPACT_ATOMS: atom_id res chain seq x y z
N MET A 1 -39.87 -11.89 50.49
CA MET A 1 -39.02 -13.07 50.22
C MET A 1 -38.07 -12.72 49.08
N LYS A 2 -36.75 -12.68 49.32
CA LYS A 2 -35.77 -12.54 48.24
C LYS A 2 -35.61 -13.91 47.58
N LYS A 3 -36.10 -14.09 46.35
CA LYS A 3 -35.85 -15.31 45.59
C LYS A 3 -34.39 -15.28 45.15
N ALA A 4 -33.58 -16.21 45.67
CA ALA A 4 -32.22 -16.40 45.18
C ALA A 4 -32.29 -17.06 43.80
N PHE A 5 -31.52 -16.55 42.84
CA PHE A 5 -31.39 -17.16 41.51
C PHE A 5 -30.82 -18.57 41.64
N THR A 6 -31.37 -19.51 40.88
CA THR A 6 -30.86 -20.88 40.87
C THR A 6 -29.56 -20.94 40.06
N LEU A 7 -28.66 -21.84 40.44
CA LEU A 7 -27.38 -22.04 39.74
C LEU A 7 -27.58 -22.29 38.24
N ILE A 8 -28.65 -23.01 37.88
CA ILE A 8 -29.01 -23.35 36.50
C ILE A 8 -29.35 -22.10 35.68
N GLU A 9 -30.11 -21.16 36.25
CA GLU A 9 -30.44 -19.90 35.56
C GLU A 9 -29.19 -19.06 35.30
N ILE A 10 -28.26 -19.01 36.26
CA ILE A 10 -26.98 -18.30 36.08
C ILE A 10 -26.13 -18.96 34.99
N LEU A 11 -26.05 -20.29 34.97
CA LEU A 11 -25.31 -21.04 33.95
C LEU A 11 -25.92 -20.90 32.55
N ALA A 12 -27.25 -20.85 32.45
CA ALA A 12 -27.93 -20.65 31.18
C ALA A 12 -27.64 -19.24 30.62
N VAL A 13 -27.68 -18.21 31.47
CA VAL A 13 -27.38 -16.83 31.06
C VAL A 13 -25.92 -16.67 30.66
N THR A 14 -24.97 -17.26 31.40
CA THR A 14 -23.54 -17.17 31.03
C THR A 14 -23.23 -17.89 29.73
N ALA A 15 -23.86 -19.04 29.46
CA ALA A 15 -23.73 -19.74 28.19
C ALA A 15 -24.25 -18.90 27.00
N LEU A 16 -25.42 -18.27 27.16
CA LEU A 16 -25.98 -17.37 26.14
C LEU A 16 -25.08 -16.15 25.89
N CYS A 17 -24.59 -15.51 26.96
CA CYS A 17 -23.63 -14.41 26.84
C CYS A 17 -22.34 -14.85 26.14
N GLY A 18 -21.82 -16.05 26.45
CA GLY A 18 -20.64 -16.59 25.80
C GLY A 18 -20.80 -16.74 24.29
N ILE A 19 -21.93 -17.32 23.85
CA ILE A 19 -22.24 -17.47 22.42
C ILE A 19 -22.33 -16.11 21.73
N LEU A 20 -23.03 -15.15 22.35
CA LEU A 20 -23.20 -13.80 21.79
C LEU A 20 -21.87 -13.04 21.68
N ILE A 21 -20.99 -13.17 22.67
CA ILE A 21 -19.67 -12.52 22.65
C ILE A 21 -18.82 -13.09 21.53
N VAL A 22 -18.79 -14.43 21.37
CA VAL A 22 -18.01 -15.08 20.31
C VAL A 22 -18.51 -14.68 18.92
N SER A 23 -19.83 -14.72 18.68
CA SER A 23 -20.39 -14.31 17.39
C SER A 23 -20.15 -12.83 17.07
N SER A 24 -20.22 -11.98 18.08
CA SER A 24 -19.96 -10.55 17.92
C SER A 24 -18.48 -10.29 17.63
N ALA A 25 -17.56 -11.00 18.31
CA ALA A 25 -16.12 -10.86 18.10
C ALA A 25 -15.71 -11.20 16.65
N ILE A 26 -16.23 -12.29 16.09
CA ILE A 26 -15.96 -12.68 14.69
C ILE A 26 -16.45 -11.59 13.72
N SER A 27 -17.66 -11.08 13.96
CA SER A 27 -18.26 -10.06 13.08
C SER A 27 -17.51 -8.73 13.16
N LEU A 28 -17.14 -8.30 14.38
CA LEU A 28 -16.37 -7.09 14.61
C LEU A 28 -14.97 -7.19 13.99
N ASN A 29 -14.31 -8.34 14.08
CA ASN A 29 -13.01 -8.56 13.45
C ASN A 29 -13.10 -8.39 11.92
N LYS A 30 -14.14 -8.93 11.28
CA LYS A 30 -14.34 -8.77 9.83
C LYS A 30 -14.62 -7.32 9.45
N VAL A 31 -15.46 -6.62 10.20
CA VAL A 31 -15.74 -5.19 9.99
C VAL A 31 -14.47 -4.36 10.15
N TRP A 32 -13.65 -4.67 11.15
CA TRP A 32 -12.37 -4.01 11.38
C TRP A 32 -11.40 -4.22 10.22
N GLN A 33 -11.25 -5.47 9.75
CA GLN A 33 -10.41 -5.78 8.59
C GLN A 33 -10.88 -5.05 7.33
N ASN A 34 -12.17 -5.02 7.06
CA ASN A 34 -12.71 -4.28 5.93
C ASN A 34 -12.43 -2.77 6.04
N ASN A 35 -12.59 -2.19 7.23
CA ASN A 35 -12.25 -0.78 7.45
C ASN A 35 -10.77 -0.51 7.18
N GLN A 36 -9.87 -1.39 7.63
CA GLN A 36 -8.44 -1.27 7.34
C GLN A 36 -8.17 -1.30 5.83
N ILE A 37 -8.83 -2.20 5.08
CA ILE A 37 -8.72 -2.25 3.62
C ILE A 37 -9.24 -0.95 2.99
N ASP A 38 -10.42 -0.48 3.38
CA ASP A 38 -11.02 0.75 2.84
C ASP A 38 -10.13 1.99 3.07
N VAL A 39 -9.53 2.09 4.25
CA VAL A 39 -8.58 3.17 4.59
C VAL A 39 -7.34 3.06 3.71
N CYS A 40 -6.77 1.86 3.55
CA CYS A 40 -5.59 1.64 2.71
C CYS A 40 -5.87 1.98 1.24
N GLU A 41 -7.00 1.52 0.69
CA GLU A 41 -7.41 1.83 -0.68
C GLU A 41 -7.60 3.33 -0.91
N SER A 42 -8.18 4.03 0.07
CA SER A 42 -8.35 5.49 0.00
C SER A 42 -6.99 6.19 -0.05
N GLU A 43 -6.04 5.78 0.80
CA GLU A 43 -4.70 6.37 0.83
C GLU A 43 -3.90 6.07 -0.45
N LEU A 44 -3.98 4.84 -0.96
CA LEU A 44 -3.39 4.46 -2.23
C LEU A 44 -3.97 5.31 -3.38
N ARG A 45 -5.28 5.58 -3.37
CA ARG A 45 -5.92 6.43 -4.37
C ARG A 45 -5.41 7.86 -4.35
N GLU A 46 -5.16 8.44 -3.17
CA GLU A 46 -4.55 9.76 -3.04
C GLU A 46 -3.12 9.79 -3.62
N ILE A 47 -2.31 8.78 -3.31
CA ILE A 47 -0.95 8.64 -3.87
C ILE A 47 -1.01 8.52 -5.39
N VAL A 48 -1.90 7.67 -5.91
CA VAL A 48 -2.11 7.49 -7.36
C VAL A 48 -2.50 8.79 -8.05
N ASN A 49 -3.39 9.58 -7.43
CA ASN A 49 -3.79 10.87 -7.97
C ASN A 49 -2.64 11.88 -7.98
N GLY A 50 -1.73 11.81 -6.99
CA GLY A 50 -0.49 12.59 -6.99
C GLY A 50 0.39 12.28 -8.20
N PHE A 51 0.65 11.00 -8.46
CA PHE A 51 1.43 10.58 -9.65
C PHE A 51 0.74 10.92 -10.96
N LYS A 52 -0.58 10.73 -11.06
CA LYS A 52 -1.34 11.09 -12.27
C LYS A 52 -1.26 12.59 -12.55
N SER A 53 -1.38 13.43 -11.52
CA SER A 53 -1.22 14.88 -11.66
C SER A 53 0.19 15.24 -12.13
N TYR A 54 1.22 14.59 -11.60
CA TYR A 54 2.59 14.76 -12.08
C TYR A 54 2.74 14.36 -13.55
N PHE A 55 2.16 13.24 -13.98
CA PHE A 55 2.23 12.80 -15.38
C PHE A 55 1.51 13.76 -16.34
N VAL A 56 0.45 14.43 -15.88
CA VAL A 56 -0.24 15.46 -16.66
C VAL A 56 0.66 16.69 -16.86
N ASP A 57 1.38 17.12 -15.82
CA ASP A 57 2.15 18.36 -15.85
C ASP A 57 3.56 18.19 -16.46
N TYR A 58 4.21 17.05 -16.20
CA TYR A 58 5.61 16.80 -16.56
C TYR A 58 5.81 15.61 -17.52
N GLY A 59 4.77 14.81 -17.77
CA GLY A 59 4.86 13.58 -18.55
C GLY A 59 5.42 12.40 -17.74
N ASN A 60 5.70 11.30 -18.45
CA ASN A 60 6.17 10.06 -17.85
C ASN A 60 7.55 10.25 -17.19
N ILE A 61 7.78 9.57 -16.06
CA ILE A 61 9.08 9.60 -15.38
C ILE A 61 10.08 8.79 -16.21
N ILE A 62 10.93 9.49 -16.96
CA ILE A 62 12.00 8.89 -17.77
C ILE A 62 13.34 9.43 -17.28
N ILE A 63 14.22 8.53 -16.84
CA ILE A 63 15.57 8.87 -16.36
C ILE A 63 16.57 7.96 -17.06
N SER A 64 17.56 8.55 -17.72
CA SER A 64 18.64 7.81 -18.39
C SER A 64 19.46 7.00 -17.38
N ASP A 65 19.93 5.82 -17.77
CA ASP A 65 20.70 4.86 -16.96
C ASP A 65 22.17 5.28 -16.72
N ASP A 66 22.46 6.57 -16.79
CA ASP A 66 23.80 7.14 -16.73
C ASP A 66 24.33 7.33 -15.29
N THR A 67 25.47 8.02 -15.14
CA THR A 67 26.03 8.37 -13.83
C THR A 67 25.21 9.39 -13.05
N ASN A 68 24.26 10.08 -13.70
CA ASN A 68 23.41 11.11 -13.10
C ASN A 68 22.05 10.57 -12.66
N TYR A 69 21.77 9.28 -12.86
CA TYR A 69 20.49 8.64 -12.54
C TYR A 69 19.97 9.01 -11.13
N GLU A 70 20.82 8.89 -10.11
CA GLU A 70 20.45 9.18 -8.73
C GLU A 70 20.12 10.67 -8.51
N THR A 71 20.87 11.57 -9.17
CA THR A 71 20.58 13.01 -9.11
C THR A 71 19.27 13.35 -9.80
N GLY A 72 18.98 12.73 -10.95
CA GLY A 72 17.70 12.87 -11.65
C GLY A 72 16.54 12.35 -10.80
N LEU A 73 16.69 11.17 -10.21
CA LEU A 73 15.68 10.54 -9.36
C LEU A 73 15.36 11.39 -8.14
N ASN A 74 16.38 11.90 -7.44
CA ASN A 74 16.19 12.75 -6.27
C ASN A 74 15.49 14.06 -6.62
N LYS A 75 15.83 14.70 -7.75
CA LYS A 75 15.12 15.91 -8.22
C LYS A 75 13.65 15.65 -8.54
N THR A 76 13.36 14.53 -9.21
CA THR A 76 11.99 14.11 -9.50
C THR A 76 11.22 13.84 -8.21
N LEU A 77 11.85 13.13 -7.27
CA LEU A 77 11.26 12.83 -5.97
C LEU A 77 11.00 14.09 -5.13
N ASP A 78 11.92 15.05 -5.12
CA ASP A 78 11.73 16.34 -4.44
C ASP A 78 10.54 17.11 -5.02
N THR A 79 10.37 17.07 -6.34
CA THR A 79 9.23 17.71 -7.01
C THR A 79 7.92 17.02 -6.66
N LEU A 80 7.90 15.69 -6.70
CA LEU A 80 6.75 14.86 -6.31
C LEU A 80 6.35 15.12 -4.86
N ASN A 81 7.29 15.02 -3.92
CA ASN A 81 7.05 15.24 -2.49
C ASN A 81 6.54 16.65 -2.17
N ARG A 82 7.04 17.67 -2.89
CA ARG A 82 6.69 19.07 -2.60
C ARG A 82 5.33 19.47 -3.17
N LEU A 83 4.96 18.95 -4.33
CA LEU A 83 3.85 19.50 -5.13
C LEU A 83 2.68 18.53 -5.33
N TYR A 84 2.91 17.22 -5.30
CA TYR A 84 1.94 16.24 -5.79
C TYR A 84 1.58 15.15 -4.79
N LEU A 85 2.56 14.64 -4.05
CA LEU A 85 2.33 13.52 -3.14
C LEU A 85 1.74 14.01 -1.81
N PRO A 86 0.77 13.26 -1.25
CA PRO A 86 0.17 13.62 0.04
C PRO A 86 1.14 13.47 1.22
N TYR A 87 2.19 12.67 1.06
CA TYR A 87 3.18 12.35 2.08
C TYR A 87 4.59 12.30 1.50
N GLU A 88 5.61 12.49 2.35
CA GLU A 88 7.01 12.39 1.93
C GLU A 88 7.45 10.92 1.72
N PHE A 89 8.06 10.68 0.57
CA PHE A 89 8.74 9.44 0.22
C PHE A 89 10.25 9.63 0.07
N THR A 90 11.01 8.59 0.36
CA THR A 90 12.47 8.55 0.24
C THR A 90 12.89 7.37 -0.63
N VAL A 91 14.01 7.49 -1.35
CA VAL A 91 14.59 6.37 -2.09
C VAL A 91 15.09 5.32 -1.09
N GLU A 92 14.60 4.10 -1.22
CA GLU A 92 15.06 2.94 -0.43
C GLU A 92 16.18 2.20 -1.15
N SER A 93 15.96 1.90 -2.44
CA SER A 93 16.92 1.17 -3.26
C SER A 93 16.80 1.56 -4.72
N ILE A 94 17.91 1.47 -5.45
CA ILE A 94 17.97 1.61 -6.90
C ILE A 94 18.39 0.25 -7.44
N ALA A 95 17.72 -0.22 -8.49
CA ALA A 95 18.10 -1.48 -9.13
C ALA A 95 19.50 -1.36 -9.76
N ASP A 96 20.28 -2.45 -9.73
CA ASP A 96 21.67 -2.47 -10.26
C ASP A 96 21.75 -2.02 -11.74
N ASN A 97 20.68 -2.29 -12.50
CA ASN A 97 20.56 -1.92 -13.90
C ASN A 97 20.15 -0.44 -14.11
N LYS A 98 19.87 0.31 -13.04
CA LYS A 98 19.38 1.70 -13.06
C LYS A 98 18.12 1.89 -13.90
N ARG A 99 17.26 0.87 -13.98
CA ARG A 99 16.00 0.93 -14.73
C ARG A 99 14.77 1.11 -13.86
N SER A 100 14.94 0.93 -12.55
CA SER A 100 13.89 1.11 -11.57
C SER A 100 14.45 1.59 -10.23
N ALA A 101 13.58 2.21 -9.45
CA ALA A 101 13.86 2.59 -8.07
C ALA A 101 12.69 2.22 -7.18
N SER A 102 13.01 1.82 -5.95
CA SER A 102 12.05 1.59 -4.88
C SER A 102 12.08 2.80 -3.95
N LEU A 103 10.90 3.35 -3.69
CA LEU A 103 10.66 4.43 -2.75
C LEU A 103 9.85 3.89 -1.57
N ILE A 104 10.07 4.47 -0.41
CA ILE A 104 9.37 4.10 0.82
C ILE A 104 8.84 5.36 1.52
N SER A 105 7.67 5.26 2.12
CA SER A 105 7.12 6.35 2.91
C SER A 105 8.00 6.64 4.14
N LYS A 106 8.21 7.93 4.43
CA LYS A 106 9.09 8.33 5.53
C LYS A 106 8.46 8.09 6.90
N LEU A 107 7.26 8.66 7.10
CA LEU A 107 6.52 8.63 8.36
C LEU A 107 5.18 7.90 8.25
N LYS A 108 4.52 7.96 7.09
CA LYS A 108 3.20 7.40 6.90
C LYS A 108 3.28 5.87 6.87
N THR A 109 2.37 5.23 7.58
CA THR A 109 2.19 3.77 7.59
C THR A 109 0.78 3.42 7.18
N ASP A 110 0.61 2.21 6.66
CA ASP A 110 -0.67 1.61 6.35
C ASP A 110 -1.40 1.16 7.65
N PRO A 111 -2.65 0.69 7.55
CA PRO A 111 -3.44 0.25 8.71
C PRO A 111 -2.86 -0.97 9.45
N TRP A 112 -1.85 -1.65 8.90
CA TRP A 112 -1.10 -2.74 9.51
C TRP A 112 0.25 -2.29 10.07
N LYS A 113 0.53 -0.98 10.04
CA LYS A 113 1.74 -0.29 10.53
C LYS A 113 2.97 -0.51 9.66
N GLU A 114 2.80 -1.02 8.46
CA GLU A 114 3.87 -1.12 7.47
C GLU A 114 3.97 0.16 6.65
N LYS A 115 5.14 0.41 6.07
CA LYS A 115 5.35 1.58 5.22
C LYS A 115 4.86 1.30 3.79
N PHE A 116 4.32 2.33 3.15
CA PHE A 116 3.96 2.25 1.73
C PHE A 116 5.23 2.15 0.90
N LYS A 117 5.23 1.20 -0.06
CA LYS A 117 6.31 1.01 -1.02
C LYS A 117 5.85 1.45 -2.40
N ILE A 118 6.72 2.13 -3.13
CA ILE A 118 6.47 2.54 -4.51
C ILE A 118 7.63 2.05 -5.36
N HIS A 119 7.34 1.31 -6.41
CA HIS A 119 8.31 0.91 -7.42
C HIS A 119 8.08 1.74 -8.67
N VAL A 120 9.07 2.55 -9.04
CA VAL A 120 9.04 3.40 -10.24
C VAL A 120 9.96 2.78 -11.28
N TYR A 121 9.42 2.52 -12.47
CA TYR A 121 10.18 2.09 -13.64
C TYR A 121 10.50 3.30 -14.51
N THR A 122 11.78 3.64 -14.63
CA THR A 122 12.26 4.93 -15.16
C THR A 122 12.92 4.80 -16.53
N TYR A 123 13.19 3.57 -16.99
CA TYR A 123 13.97 3.35 -18.21
C TYR A 123 13.14 3.49 -19.49
N GLY A 124 13.59 4.40 -20.37
CA GLY A 124 13.00 4.77 -21.66
C GLY A 124 13.52 4.05 -22.90
N GLY A 125 14.32 2.98 -22.77
CA GLY A 125 14.96 2.33 -23.92
C GLY A 125 14.02 1.49 -24.78
N GLU A 126 14.53 0.98 -25.91
CA GLU A 126 13.75 0.22 -26.91
C GLU A 126 13.29 -1.19 -26.46
N ASP A 127 13.57 -1.59 -25.21
CA ASP A 127 13.15 -2.88 -24.67
C ASP A 127 11.63 -2.91 -24.50
N ARG A 128 10.96 -3.72 -25.34
CA ARG A 128 9.51 -3.98 -25.37
C ARG A 128 8.89 -4.39 -24.03
N GLU A 129 9.70 -4.73 -23.02
CA GLU A 129 9.28 -5.20 -21.71
C GLU A 129 9.37 -4.14 -20.60
N SER A 130 9.94 -2.95 -20.85
CA SER A 130 9.97 -1.86 -19.87
C SER A 130 8.98 -0.77 -20.25
N THR A 131 7.80 -0.77 -19.62
CA THR A 131 6.87 0.35 -19.71
C THR A 131 7.42 1.52 -18.88
N SER A 132 8.10 2.45 -19.56
CA SER A 132 8.75 3.63 -18.95
C SER A 132 7.72 4.56 -18.32
N GLY A 133 7.89 4.88 -17.04
CA GLY A 133 6.92 5.65 -16.28
C GLY A 133 5.86 4.81 -15.56
N LEU A 134 5.94 3.47 -15.63
CA LEU A 134 5.10 2.60 -14.81
C LEU A 134 5.43 2.81 -13.34
N VAL A 135 4.40 3.06 -12.53
CA VAL A 135 4.52 3.19 -11.08
C VAL A 135 3.63 2.16 -10.42
N VAL A 136 4.21 1.35 -9.54
CA VAL A 136 3.49 0.36 -8.73
C VAL A 136 3.55 0.80 -7.28
N VAL A 137 2.40 1.14 -6.70
CA VAL A 137 2.28 1.48 -5.28
C VAL A 137 1.71 0.26 -4.56
N SER A 138 2.30 -0.17 -3.45
CA SER A 138 1.84 -1.32 -2.69
C SER A 138 1.90 -1.12 -1.18
N SER A 139 0.90 -1.66 -0.49
CA SER A 139 0.90 -1.94 0.94
C SER A 139 1.05 -3.45 1.15
N SER A 140 1.79 -3.86 2.19
CA SER A 140 2.15 -5.28 2.42
C SER A 140 1.07 -6.08 3.17
N GLY A 141 -0.16 -5.56 3.23
CA GLY A 141 -1.30 -6.27 3.82
C GLY A 141 -1.14 -6.65 5.30
N VAL A 142 -1.90 -7.67 5.69
CA VAL A 142 -1.92 -8.24 7.05
C VAL A 142 -0.69 -9.10 7.31
N ASP A 143 -0.19 -9.78 6.29
CA ASP A 143 0.92 -10.74 6.39
C ASP A 143 2.31 -10.07 6.41
N THR A 144 2.33 -8.76 6.14
CA THR A 144 3.47 -7.85 6.09
C THR A 144 4.55 -8.24 5.06
N LYS A 145 4.20 -9.05 4.06
CA LYS A 145 5.11 -9.60 3.06
C LYS A 145 4.66 -9.26 1.65
N SER A 146 5.32 -8.27 1.06
CA SER A 146 5.17 -7.93 -0.35
C SER A 146 6.16 -8.69 -1.26
N SER A 147 5.68 -9.16 -2.41
CA SER A 147 6.54 -9.76 -3.45
C SER A 147 6.26 -9.19 -4.84
N LEU A 148 7.14 -8.28 -5.29
CA LEU A 148 7.03 -7.68 -6.62
C LEU A 148 7.06 -8.72 -7.76
N SER A 149 7.75 -9.85 -7.55
CA SER A 149 7.83 -10.93 -8.54
C SER A 149 6.50 -11.63 -8.77
N THR A 150 5.64 -11.73 -7.76
CA THR A 150 4.34 -12.43 -7.88
C THR A 150 3.26 -11.56 -8.49
N TYR A 151 3.40 -10.23 -8.44
CA TYR A 151 2.44 -9.30 -9.04
C TYR A 151 2.34 -9.45 -10.55
N LYS A 152 3.43 -9.83 -11.23
CA LYS A 152 3.43 -10.12 -12.67
C LYS A 152 2.49 -11.26 -13.04
N ASP A 153 2.31 -12.21 -12.13
CA ASP A 153 1.45 -13.38 -12.30
C ASP A 153 0.02 -13.12 -11.80
N SER A 154 -0.34 -11.85 -11.55
CA SER A 154 -1.60 -11.45 -10.89
C SER A 154 -1.82 -12.09 -9.52
N ASN A 155 -0.73 -12.47 -8.84
CA ASN A 155 -0.77 -13.03 -7.51
C ASN A 155 -0.33 -11.97 -6.49
N TYR A 156 -1.33 -11.34 -5.88
CA TYR A 156 -1.17 -10.23 -4.93
C TYR A 156 -1.31 -10.68 -3.47
N GLY A 157 -1.67 -11.93 -3.19
CA GLY A 157 -1.90 -12.38 -1.81
C GLY A 157 -2.95 -11.53 -1.08
N ASP A 158 -2.56 -10.93 0.04
CA ASP A 158 -3.31 -9.92 0.79
C ASP A 158 -2.77 -8.49 0.62
N ASP A 159 -1.79 -8.30 -0.27
CA ASP A 159 -1.26 -6.99 -0.63
C ASP A 159 -2.32 -6.14 -1.35
N ILE A 160 -2.36 -4.85 -1.03
CA ILE A 160 -3.18 -3.89 -1.78
C ILE A 160 -2.27 -3.11 -2.70
N VAL A 161 -2.47 -3.28 -4.00
CA VAL A 161 -1.60 -2.76 -5.05
C VAL A 161 -2.36 -1.84 -5.99
N ALA A 162 -1.76 -0.70 -6.30
CA ALA A 162 -2.23 0.21 -7.34
C ALA A 162 -1.16 0.35 -8.43
N ILE A 163 -1.54 0.00 -9.65
CA ILE A 163 -0.69 0.12 -10.84
C ILE A 163 -1.09 1.39 -11.59
N ILE A 164 -0.10 2.25 -11.83
CA ILE A 164 -0.27 3.50 -12.56
C ILE A 164 0.50 3.35 -13.86
N GLU A 165 -0.25 3.12 -14.93
CA GLU A 165 0.32 3.06 -16.27
C GLU A 165 0.68 4.47 -16.76
N PRO A 166 1.80 4.62 -17.47
CA PRO A 166 2.16 5.87 -18.13
C PRO A 166 1.16 6.19 -19.25
N ASN A 167 0.93 7.48 -19.50
CA ASN A 167 0.09 7.95 -20.61
C ASN A 167 0.82 7.87 -21.95
#